data_AF-A0A7L3DEG9-F1
#
_entry.id   AF-A0A7L3DEG9-F1
#
_cell.length_a   1.000
_cell.length_b   1.000
_cell.length_c   1.000
_cell.angle_alpha   90.00
_cell.angle_beta   90.00
_cell.angle_gamma   90.00
#
_symmetry.space_group_name_H-M   'P 1'
#
loop_
_entity.id
_entity.type
_entity.pdbx_description
1 polymer ?
#
loop_
_entity_poly.entity_id
_entity_poly.type
_entity_poly.pdbx_seq_one_letter_code
_entity_poly.pdbx_strand_id
1 'polypeptide(L)'
;HSCDTHKNWFYDESAQSCCYQCPSGYVKKKACPRDPEEDCMRCGPEQYVNEAFRKPRCDACVSCAKESDLVEKEPCSFNSSRVCECRPGLFCQTPVLNTCIRCQQHTVCQPGFGVKVRGTSTTDVTCEKCPAGTFSDQNSSTDICKPHT
;
A
#
# COMPACT_ATOMS: atom_id res chain seq x y z
N HIS A 1 8.06 -35.43 22.36
CA HIS A 1 7.86 -35.55 20.91
C HIS A 1 8.72 -34.48 20.24
N SER A 2 9.82 -34.83 19.58
CA SER A 2 10.76 -33.85 19.02
C SER A 2 10.60 -33.79 17.51
N CYS A 3 10.16 -32.64 16.99
CA CYS A 3 10.19 -32.34 15.56
C CYS A 3 11.54 -31.71 15.21
N ASP A 4 12.02 -31.94 13.99
CA ASP A 4 13.25 -31.32 13.49
C ASP A 4 13.03 -29.82 13.22
N THR A 5 13.27 -28.99 14.24
CA THR A 5 13.05 -27.53 14.19
C THR A 5 13.99 -26.82 13.21
N HIS A 6 15.07 -27.48 12.76
CA HIS A 6 16.04 -26.91 11.81
C HIS A 6 15.50 -26.86 10.35
N LYS A 7 14.29 -27.38 10.11
CA LYS A 7 13.65 -27.50 8.79
C LYS A 7 12.24 -26.90 8.71
N ASN A 8 11.91 -25.87 9.51
CA ASN A 8 10.56 -25.27 9.57
C ASN A 8 9.45 -26.25 10.01
N TRP A 9 9.78 -27.25 10.82
CA TRP A 9 8.79 -28.12 11.44
C TRP A 9 8.47 -27.66 12.86
N PHE A 10 7.21 -27.74 13.23
CA PHE A 10 6.73 -27.49 14.58
C PHE A 10 5.79 -28.61 15.01
N TYR A 11 5.71 -28.87 16.31
CA TYR A 11 4.72 -29.80 16.84
C TYR A 11 3.39 -29.06 17.02
N ASP A 12 2.33 -29.56 16.40
CA ASP A 12 0.99 -29.03 16.57
C ASP A 12 0.21 -29.91 17.55
N GLU A 13 -0.17 -29.33 18.70
CA GLU A 13 -0.88 -30.04 19.76
C GLU A 13 -2.29 -30.48 19.32
N SER A 14 -2.95 -29.72 18.43
CA SER A 14 -4.29 -30.06 17.95
C SER A 14 -4.27 -31.25 16.99
N ALA A 15 -3.21 -31.38 16.20
CA ALA A 15 -2.98 -32.48 15.28
C ALA A 15 -2.17 -33.62 15.90
N GLN A 16 -1.71 -33.46 17.15
CA GLN A 16 -0.82 -34.39 17.88
C GLN A 16 0.34 -34.93 17.00
N SER A 17 0.89 -34.07 16.14
CA SER A 17 1.91 -34.47 15.17
C SER A 17 2.79 -33.29 14.73
N CYS A 18 3.94 -33.62 14.11
CA CYS A 18 4.80 -32.63 13.50
C CYS A 18 4.18 -32.11 12.20
N CYS A 19 4.07 -30.79 12.08
CA CYS A 19 3.59 -30.09 10.90
C CYS A 19 4.68 -29.21 10.32
N TYR A 20 4.70 -29.10 9.01
CA TYR A 20 5.59 -28.20 8.29
C TYR A 20 4.97 -26.80 8.21
N GLN A 21 5.76 -25.77 8.49
CA GLN A 21 5.35 -24.39 8.35
C GLN A 21 5.66 -23.92 6.93
N CYS A 22 4.59 -23.72 6.13
CA CYS A 22 4.75 -23.19 4.78
C CYS A 22 5.48 -21.83 4.78
N PRO A 23 6.41 -21.62 3.83
CA PRO A 23 7.17 -20.38 3.74
C PRO A 23 6.30 -19.17 3.39
N SER A 24 6.88 -17.99 3.53
CA SER A 24 6.30 -16.70 3.13
C SER A 24 5.80 -16.72 1.69
N GLY A 25 4.57 -16.24 1.46
CA GLY A 25 3.94 -16.27 0.14
C GLY A 25 3.30 -17.60 -0.26
N TYR A 26 3.22 -18.57 0.68
CA TYR A 26 2.56 -19.85 0.49
C TYR A 26 1.38 -20.01 1.44
N VAL A 27 0.31 -20.61 0.92
CA VAL A 27 -0.85 -21.03 1.72
C VAL A 27 -0.78 -22.54 1.97
N LYS A 28 -1.20 -22.95 3.16
CA LYS A 28 -1.32 -24.37 3.51
C LYS A 28 -2.59 -24.95 2.92
N LYS A 29 -2.49 -26.08 2.20
CA LYS A 29 -3.65 -26.83 1.67
C LYS A 29 -4.35 -27.65 2.76
N LYS A 30 -3.62 -28.01 3.82
CA LYS A 30 -4.09 -28.78 4.97
C LYS A 30 -3.84 -28.03 6.28
N ALA A 31 -4.59 -28.36 7.33
CA ALA A 31 -4.41 -27.76 8.65
C ALA A 31 -2.99 -27.99 9.19
N CYS A 32 -2.47 -29.21 9.01
CA CYS A 32 -1.12 -29.67 9.34
C CYS A 32 -0.42 -30.19 8.07
N PRO A 33 0.38 -29.35 7.38
CA PRO A 33 1.19 -29.78 6.24
C PRO A 33 2.23 -30.81 6.64
N ARG A 34 2.47 -31.82 5.81
CA ARG A 34 3.52 -32.84 6.03
C ARG A 34 4.41 -33.02 4.80
N ASP A 35 3.93 -32.63 3.64
CA ASP A 35 4.71 -32.61 2.41
C ASP A 35 4.87 -31.15 1.96
N PRO A 36 6.07 -30.55 2.02
CA PRO A 36 6.27 -29.16 1.59
C PRO A 36 5.90 -28.88 0.13
N GLU A 37 6.02 -29.87 -0.77
CA GLU A 37 5.75 -29.71 -2.19
C GLU A 37 4.26 -29.83 -2.49
N GLU A 38 3.59 -30.77 -1.83
CA GLU A 38 2.17 -31.04 -2.05
C GLU A 38 1.24 -30.21 -1.15
N ASP A 39 1.62 -29.92 0.09
CA ASP A 39 0.74 -29.28 1.08
C ASP A 39 0.93 -27.75 1.19
N CYS A 40 1.98 -27.18 0.57
CA CYS A 40 2.19 -25.74 0.49
C CYS A 40 2.03 -25.25 -0.95
N MET A 41 1.13 -24.30 -1.16
CA MET A 41 0.88 -23.72 -2.49
C MET A 41 1.36 -22.28 -2.52
N ARG A 42 2.25 -21.94 -3.46
CA ARG A 42 2.65 -20.54 -3.70
C ARG A 42 1.48 -19.76 -4.29
N CYS A 43 1.31 -18.51 -3.88
CA CYS A 43 0.37 -17.62 -4.55
C CYS A 43 0.77 -17.38 -6.02
N GLY A 44 -0.22 -17.26 -6.90
CA GLY A 44 0.01 -17.01 -8.32
C GLY A 44 0.39 -15.56 -8.62
N PRO A 45 0.60 -15.22 -9.91
CA PRO A 45 0.68 -13.82 -10.34
C PRO A 45 -0.58 -13.05 -9.90
N GLU A 46 -0.42 -11.78 -9.55
CA GLU A 46 -1.52 -10.91 -9.06
C GLU A 46 -2.22 -11.41 -7.79
N GLN A 47 -1.56 -12.28 -7.01
CA GLN A 47 -2.08 -12.81 -5.76
C GLN A 47 -1.02 -12.79 -4.66
N TYR A 48 -1.49 -12.62 -3.43
CA TYR A 48 -0.63 -12.58 -2.25
C TYR A 48 -1.27 -13.27 -1.05
N VAL A 49 -0.46 -13.63 -0.06
CA VAL A 49 -0.94 -14.01 1.28
C VAL A 49 -0.21 -13.19 2.33
N ASN A 50 -0.98 -12.46 3.14
CA ASN A 50 -0.41 -11.69 4.24
C ASN A 50 0.07 -12.62 5.36
N GLU A 51 1.31 -12.47 5.79
CA GLU A 51 1.90 -13.28 6.86
C GLU A 51 1.37 -12.97 8.26
N ALA A 52 0.98 -11.72 8.52
CA ALA A 52 0.37 -11.32 9.79
C ALA A 52 -1.06 -11.87 9.93
N PHE A 53 -1.76 -12.04 8.80
CA PHE A 53 -3.13 -12.53 8.74
C PHE A 53 -3.26 -13.66 7.72
N ARG A 54 -2.55 -14.77 7.97
CA ARG A 54 -2.52 -15.92 7.06
C ARG A 54 -3.91 -16.50 6.88
N LYS A 55 -4.44 -16.39 5.65
CA LYS A 55 -5.65 -17.07 5.20
C LYS A 55 -5.31 -18.43 4.57
N PRO A 56 -6.27 -19.37 4.49
CA PRO A 56 -6.08 -20.64 3.78
C PRO A 56 -6.07 -20.47 2.24
N ARG A 57 -6.20 -19.24 1.74
CA ARG A 57 -6.23 -18.91 0.30
C ARG A 57 -5.47 -17.60 0.06
N CYS A 58 -4.94 -17.46 -1.15
CA CYS A 58 -4.34 -16.21 -1.60
C CYS A 58 -5.44 -15.18 -1.89
N ASP A 59 -5.17 -13.92 -1.53
CA ASP A 59 -5.99 -12.77 -1.87
C ASP A 59 -5.51 -12.18 -3.20
N ALA A 60 -6.41 -11.57 -3.97
CA ALA A 60 -6.04 -10.86 -5.19
C ALA A 60 -5.40 -9.50 -4.85
N CYS A 61 -4.35 -9.13 -5.58
CA CYS A 61 -3.78 -7.79 -5.52
C CYS A 61 -4.75 -6.75 -6.07
N VAL A 62 -4.79 -5.57 -5.46
CA VAL A 62 -5.53 -4.42 -6.01
C VAL A 62 -4.95 -3.98 -7.35
N SER A 63 -5.77 -3.46 -8.25
CA SER A 63 -5.34 -2.94 -9.56
C SER A 63 -5.27 -1.41 -9.53
N CYS A 64 -4.17 -0.83 -10.00
CA CYS A 64 -4.05 0.63 -10.10
C CYS A 64 -4.60 1.11 -11.46
N ALA A 65 -5.91 1.32 -11.49
CA ALA A 65 -6.65 1.83 -12.64
C ALA A 65 -6.21 3.25 -13.03
N LYS A 66 -5.69 3.43 -14.25
CA LYS A 66 -5.29 4.76 -14.74
C LYS A 66 -6.49 5.69 -14.92
N GLU A 67 -7.64 5.11 -15.27
CA GLU A 67 -8.94 5.77 -15.38
C GLU A 67 -9.43 6.35 -14.05
N SER A 68 -8.95 5.82 -12.93
CA SER A 68 -9.24 6.32 -11.57
C SER A 68 -8.14 7.23 -11.03
N ASP A 69 -7.25 7.72 -11.90
CA ASP A 69 -6.09 8.54 -11.54
C ASP A 69 -5.17 7.87 -10.50
N LEU A 70 -5.02 6.54 -10.58
CA LEU A 70 -4.11 5.77 -9.73
C LEU A 70 -2.80 5.43 -10.45
N VAL A 71 -1.73 5.34 -9.68
CA VAL A 71 -0.42 4.82 -10.08
C VAL A 71 0.06 3.78 -9.07
N GLU A 72 0.88 2.84 -9.54
CA GLU A 72 1.52 1.85 -8.68
C GLU A 72 2.63 2.53 -7.86
N LYS A 73 2.49 2.46 -6.54
CA LYS A 73 3.52 2.89 -5.58
C LYS A 73 4.45 1.75 -5.22
N GLU A 74 3.85 0.60 -4.90
CA GLU A 74 4.54 -0.64 -4.57
C GLU A 74 3.94 -1.79 -5.39
N PRO A 75 4.78 -2.66 -5.97
CA PRO A 75 4.30 -3.75 -6.80
C PRO A 75 3.60 -4.85 -5.99
N CYS A 76 2.77 -5.64 -6.66
CA CYS A 76 2.24 -6.89 -6.11
C CYS A 76 3.38 -7.89 -5.87
N SER A 77 3.38 -8.55 -4.72
CA SER A 77 4.29 -9.65 -4.41
C SER A 77 3.52 -10.84 -3.85
N PHE A 78 4.19 -11.98 -3.66
CA PHE A 78 3.54 -13.18 -3.14
C PHE A 78 3.08 -13.06 -1.67
N ASN A 79 3.64 -12.11 -0.91
CA ASN A 79 3.30 -11.91 0.51
C ASN A 79 2.72 -10.52 0.82
N SER A 80 2.68 -9.60 -0.14
CA SER A 80 2.09 -8.28 -0.02
C SER A 80 1.25 -7.90 -1.23
N SER A 81 0.11 -7.25 -1.00
CA SER A 81 -0.65 -6.63 -2.08
C SER A 81 0.17 -5.54 -2.76
N ARG A 82 -0.14 -5.27 -4.03
CA ARG A 82 0.14 -3.99 -4.67
C ARG A 82 -0.38 -2.84 -3.82
N VAL A 83 0.32 -1.71 -3.81
CA VAL A 83 -0.18 -0.44 -3.24
C VAL A 83 -0.34 0.58 -4.36
N CYS A 84 -1.54 1.13 -4.47
CA CYS A 84 -1.87 2.21 -5.39
C CYS A 84 -1.97 3.54 -4.64
N GLU A 85 -1.54 4.61 -5.30
CA GLU A 85 -1.77 5.98 -4.83
C GLU A 85 -2.23 6.88 -5.97
N CYS A 86 -2.76 8.05 -5.62
CA CYS A 86 -3.16 9.03 -6.62
C CYS A 86 -1.94 9.57 -7.37
N ARG A 87 -2.09 9.83 -8.68
CA ARG A 87 -1.00 10.41 -9.49
C ARG A 87 -0.59 11.79 -8.97
N PRO A 88 0.62 12.28 -9.29
CA PRO A 88 1.07 13.61 -8.88
C PRO A 88 0.07 14.71 -9.22
N GLY A 89 -0.13 15.64 -8.27
CA GLY A 89 -1.12 16.72 -8.35
C GLY A 89 -2.51 16.35 -7.81
N LEU A 90 -2.70 15.13 -7.33
CA LEU A 90 -3.92 14.67 -6.68
C LEU A 90 -3.61 14.10 -5.28
N PHE A 91 -4.62 14.10 -4.43
CA PHE A 91 -4.62 13.41 -3.14
C PHE A 91 -5.80 12.45 -3.02
N CYS A 92 -5.65 11.44 -2.18
CA CYS A 92 -6.70 10.46 -1.91
C CYS A 92 -7.72 11.00 -0.93
N GLN A 93 -8.93 11.25 -1.40
CA GLN A 93 -10.03 11.72 -0.56
C GLN A 93 -10.78 10.57 0.13
N THR A 94 -10.82 9.40 -0.50
CA THR A 94 -11.49 8.22 0.05
C THR A 94 -10.52 7.04 0.05
N PRO A 95 -9.66 6.95 1.09
CA PRO A 95 -8.68 5.88 1.19
C PRO A 95 -9.33 4.56 1.55
N VAL A 96 -8.81 3.49 0.96
CA VAL A 96 -9.11 2.10 1.31
C VAL A 96 -7.81 1.31 1.40
N LEU A 97 -7.86 0.08 1.91
CA LEU A 97 -6.66 -0.72 2.08
C LEU A 97 -5.92 -0.88 0.74
N ASN A 98 -4.67 -0.40 0.72
CA ASN A 98 -3.74 -0.45 -0.42
C ASN A 98 -4.17 0.32 -1.69
N THR A 99 -5.24 1.11 -1.67
CA THR A 99 -5.67 1.90 -2.85
C THR A 99 -6.54 3.10 -2.46
N CYS A 100 -6.99 3.87 -3.44
CA CYS A 100 -7.91 4.98 -3.25
C CYS A 100 -9.16 4.80 -4.12
N ILE A 101 -10.34 5.07 -3.56
CA ILE A 101 -11.59 5.07 -4.35
C ILE A 101 -11.70 6.36 -5.16
N ARG A 102 -11.29 7.49 -4.58
CA ARG A 102 -11.48 8.82 -5.19
C ARG A 102 -10.25 9.69 -5.01
N CYS A 103 -9.54 9.91 -6.11
CA CYS A 103 -8.49 10.90 -6.20
C CYS A 103 -9.08 12.27 -6.50
N GLN A 104 -8.64 13.29 -5.78
CA GLN A 104 -9.07 14.68 -5.96
C GLN A 104 -7.86 15.55 -6.28
N GLN A 105 -8.03 16.53 -7.16
CA GLN A 105 -6.98 17.51 -7.45
C GLN A 105 -6.59 18.29 -6.20
N HIS A 106 -5.29 18.57 -6.08
CA HIS A 106 -4.81 19.46 -5.04
C HIS A 106 -5.42 20.86 -5.15
N THR A 107 -5.69 21.48 -4.02
CA THR A 107 -6.16 22.86 -3.93
C THR A 107 -5.16 23.82 -4.59
N VAL A 108 -5.69 24.73 -5.40
CA VAL A 108 -4.94 25.77 -6.10
C VAL A 108 -4.95 27.04 -5.27
N CYS A 109 -3.77 27.48 -4.83
CA CYS A 109 -3.60 28.76 -4.15
C CYS A 109 -3.76 29.89 -5.15
N GLN A 110 -4.65 30.83 -4.83
CA GLN A 110 -4.96 31.99 -5.67
C GLN A 110 -3.90 33.08 -5.52
N PRO A 111 -3.82 34.06 -6.45
CA PRO A 111 -2.99 35.24 -6.27
C PRO A 111 -3.17 35.90 -4.90
N GLY A 112 -2.06 36.30 -4.28
CA GLY A 112 -1.99 36.76 -2.89
C GLY A 112 -1.86 35.63 -1.86
N PHE A 113 -1.96 34.37 -2.27
CA PHE A 113 -1.73 33.19 -1.44
C PHE A 113 -0.65 32.29 -2.06
N GLY A 114 0.16 31.67 -1.22
CA GLY A 114 1.15 30.67 -1.62
C GLY A 114 0.96 29.38 -0.85
N VAL A 115 1.59 28.32 -1.32
CA VAL A 115 1.61 27.02 -0.66
C VAL A 115 2.36 27.12 0.67
N LYS A 116 1.65 26.88 1.77
CA LYS A 116 2.22 26.73 3.12
C LYS A 116 2.66 25.29 3.36
N VAL A 117 1.75 24.36 3.07
CA VAL A 117 1.97 22.91 3.21
C VAL A 117 1.74 22.28 1.85
N ARG A 118 2.75 21.56 1.37
CA ARG A 118 2.66 20.83 0.10
C ARG A 118 1.68 19.66 0.24
N GLY A 119 0.85 19.50 -0.79
CA GLY A 119 0.01 18.31 -0.93
C GLY A 119 0.84 17.05 -1.11
N THR A 120 0.30 15.93 -0.68
CA THR A 120 0.85 14.58 -0.89
C THR A 120 -0.18 13.71 -1.60
N SER A 121 0.12 12.44 -1.85
CA SER A 121 -0.87 11.51 -2.40
C SER A 121 -2.02 11.21 -1.44
N THR A 122 -1.95 11.63 -0.17
CA THR A 122 -3.00 11.43 0.86
C THR A 122 -3.52 12.71 1.51
N THR A 123 -2.82 13.84 1.34
CA THR A 123 -3.19 15.12 1.95
C THR A 123 -3.24 16.23 0.91
N ASP A 124 -4.20 17.14 1.07
CA ASP A 124 -4.32 18.29 0.18
C ASP A 124 -3.28 19.39 0.48
N VAL A 125 -3.10 20.30 -0.47
CA VAL A 125 -2.33 21.53 -0.33
C VAL A 125 -3.03 22.47 0.66
N THR A 126 -2.25 23.09 1.54
CA THR A 126 -2.72 24.18 2.39
C THR A 126 -2.12 25.50 1.92
N CYS A 127 -2.98 26.46 1.61
CA CYS A 127 -2.57 27.80 1.20
C CYS A 127 -2.48 28.75 2.40
N GLU A 128 -1.56 29.70 2.35
CA GLU A 128 -1.50 30.84 3.28
C GLU A 128 -1.39 32.16 2.52
N LYS A 129 -1.90 33.23 3.15
CA LYS A 129 -1.74 34.58 2.63
C LYS A 129 -0.27 34.96 2.66
N CYS A 130 0.23 35.57 1.59
CA CYS A 130 1.62 35.97 1.55
C CYS A 130 1.93 37.02 2.64
N PRO A 131 2.97 36.77 3.47
CA PRO A 131 3.39 37.75 4.46
C PRO A 131 3.95 39.01 3.81
N ALA A 132 4.01 40.10 4.58
CA ALA A 132 4.56 41.36 4.12
C ALA A 132 5.98 41.18 3.56
N GLY A 133 6.24 41.77 2.39
CA GLY A 133 7.50 41.60 1.65
C GLY A 133 7.52 40.41 0.69
N THR A 134 6.44 39.63 0.61
CA THR A 134 6.30 38.52 -0.36
C THR A 134 4.98 38.59 -1.14
N PHE A 135 4.95 38.01 -2.34
CA PHE A 135 3.81 37.95 -3.23
C PHE A 135 3.65 36.58 -3.90
N SER A 136 2.46 36.36 -4.46
CA SER A 136 2.14 35.27 -5.38
C SER A 136 1.18 35.84 -6.42
N ASP A 137 1.51 35.72 -7.70
CA ASP A 137 0.78 36.32 -8.83
C ASP A 137 0.04 35.29 -9.69
N GLN A 138 0.14 34.01 -9.32
CA GLN A 138 -0.33 32.89 -10.13
C GLN A 138 -1.25 31.96 -9.33
N ASN A 139 -2.14 31.30 -10.06
CA ASN A 139 -2.90 30.17 -9.56
C ASN A 139 -2.01 28.93 -9.56
N SER A 140 -1.63 28.46 -8.36
CA SER A 140 -0.69 27.34 -8.25
C SER A 140 -0.97 26.45 -7.04
N SER A 141 -0.87 25.15 -7.22
CA SER A 141 -0.88 24.16 -6.13
C SER A 141 0.53 23.82 -5.62
N THR A 142 1.57 24.43 -6.20
CA THR A 142 2.97 24.12 -5.87
C THR A 142 3.81 25.34 -5.47
N ASP A 143 3.44 26.54 -5.94
CA ASP A 143 4.22 27.74 -5.73
C ASP A 143 4.03 28.31 -4.32
N ILE A 144 5.16 28.63 -3.67
CA ILE A 144 5.20 29.37 -2.42
C ILE A 144 5.21 30.88 -2.70
N CYS A 145 4.96 31.70 -1.68
CA CYS A 145 5.13 33.14 -1.79
C CYS A 145 6.60 33.50 -2.08
N LYS A 146 6.82 34.38 -3.06
CA LYS A 146 8.13 34.84 -3.53
C LYS A 146 8.43 36.24 -2.99
N PRO A 147 9.69 36.60 -2.69
CA PRO A 147 10.03 37.95 -2.25
C PRO A 147 9.69 39.00 -3.31
N HIS A 148 9.24 40.20 -2.90
CA HIS A 148 9.12 41.34 -3.81
C HIS A 148 10.50 41.73 -4.36
N THR A 149 10.58 42.02 -5.65
CA THR A 149 11.71 42.71 -6.28
C THR A 149 11.50 44.21 -6.29
#